data_AF-A0A524HL96-F1
#
_entry.id   AF-A0A524HL96-F1
#
_cell.length_a   1.000
_cell.length_b   1.000
_cell.length_c   1.000
_cell.angle_alpha   90.00
_cell.angle_beta   90.00
_cell.angle_gamma   90.00
#
_symmetry.space_group_name_H-M   'P 1'
#
loop_
_entity.id
_entity.type
_entity.pdbx_description
1 polymer ?
#
loop_
_entity_poly.entity_id
_entity_poly.type
_entity_poly.pdbx_seq_one_letter_code
_entity_poly.pdbx_strand_id
1 'polypeptide(L)'
;IQGGCPLSKDANDPRAGTGGPGYKIKCETSRNVHKHAAGSLSMAHAGKDTGGSQFFICHAPQPHLDGKHTVFGQVTTGQDVVNQIRKDDQITSIRVN
;
A
#
# COMPACT_ATOMS: atom_id res chain seq x y z
N ILE A 1 4.08 2.96 -6.09
CA ILE A 1 3.93 1.48 -6.26
C ILE A 1 2.87 0.90 -5.34
N GLN A 2 2.18 -0.17 -5.74
CA GLN A 2 1.22 -0.92 -4.91
C GLN A 2 1.61 -2.39 -4.84
N GLY A 3 1.45 -3.01 -3.66
CA GLY A 3 1.77 -4.41 -3.40
C GLY A 3 0.82 -5.03 -2.35
N GLY A 4 1.12 -6.26 -1.93
CA GLY A 4 0.37 -6.95 -0.86
C GLY A 4 -0.87 -7.74 -1.30
N CYS A 5 -1.04 -8.01 -2.60
CA CYS A 5 -2.08 -8.91 -3.12
C CYS A 5 -1.53 -10.35 -3.22
N PRO A 6 -2.05 -11.34 -2.47
CA PRO A 6 -1.59 -12.72 -2.55
C PRO A 6 -1.83 -13.39 -3.90
N LEU A 7 -2.91 -13.00 -4.60
CA LEU A 7 -3.27 -13.55 -5.91
C LEU A 7 -2.35 -13.06 -7.02
N SER A 8 -1.64 -11.94 -6.80
CA SER A 8 -0.68 -11.40 -7.76
C SER A 8 0.67 -12.14 -7.74
N LYS A 9 0.80 -13.22 -6.96
CA LYS A 9 1.96 -14.13 -7.03
C LYS A 9 2.01 -14.87 -8.36
N ASP A 10 0.85 -15.19 -8.93
CA ASP A 10 0.73 -15.63 -10.31
C ASP A 10 0.39 -14.41 -11.16
N ALA A 11 1.29 -14.04 -12.08
CA ALA A 11 1.11 -12.90 -12.97
C ALA A 11 -0.08 -13.06 -13.93
N ASN A 12 -0.59 -14.28 -14.08
CA ASN A 12 -1.72 -14.61 -14.95
C ASN A 12 -3.04 -14.82 -14.20
N ASP A 13 -3.08 -14.69 -12.86
CA ASP A 13 -4.35 -14.84 -12.14
C ASP A 13 -5.27 -13.64 -12.48
N PRO A 14 -6.44 -13.85 -13.12
CA PRO A 14 -7.34 -12.77 -13.50
C PRO A 14 -7.91 -12.01 -12.29
N ARG A 15 -7.71 -12.54 -11.07
CA ARG A 15 -8.12 -11.92 -9.81
C ARG A 15 -6.99 -11.13 -9.14
N ALA A 16 -5.84 -10.96 -9.80
CA ALA A 16 -4.78 -10.07 -9.35
C ALA A 16 -5.35 -8.67 -9.00
N GLY A 17 -4.95 -8.14 -7.84
CA GLY A 17 -5.49 -6.89 -7.29
C GLY A 17 -6.76 -7.04 -6.44
N THR A 18 -7.38 -8.22 -6.38
CA THR A 18 -8.56 -8.47 -5.50
C THR A 18 -8.24 -9.33 -4.27
N GLY A 19 -7.03 -9.88 -4.21
CA GLY A 19 -6.59 -10.73 -3.11
C GLY A 19 -6.46 -9.95 -1.79
N GLY A 20 -6.75 -10.63 -0.69
CA GLY A 20 -6.64 -10.08 0.66
C GLY A 20 -6.38 -11.18 1.70
N PRO A 21 -6.25 -10.81 2.99
CA PRO A 21 -5.80 -11.71 4.04
C PRO A 21 -6.95 -12.52 4.68
N GLY A 22 -8.16 -12.50 4.10
CA GLY A 22 -9.35 -13.14 4.65
C GLY A 22 -10.10 -12.33 5.71
N TYR A 23 -9.58 -11.17 6.10
CA TYR A 23 -10.24 -10.19 6.97
C TYR A 23 -10.19 -8.79 6.38
N LYS A 24 -11.03 -7.88 6.90
CA LYS A 24 -11.07 -6.47 6.54
C LYS A 24 -10.80 -5.59 7.75
N ILE A 25 -10.09 -4.49 7.55
CA ILE A 25 -9.85 -3.46 8.55
C ILE A 25 -10.63 -2.18 8.22
N LYS A 26 -11.05 -1.49 9.28
CA LYS A 26 -11.73 -0.20 9.15
C LYS A 26 -10.77 0.88 8.67
N CYS A 27 -11.30 1.86 7.95
CA CYS A 27 -10.50 3.01 7.51
C CYS A 27 -10.26 3.95 8.70
N GLU A 28 -9.01 4.09 9.11
CA GLU A 28 -8.58 5.09 10.09
C GLU A 28 -8.21 6.37 9.35
N THR A 29 -9.20 7.12 8.87
CA THR A 29 -8.97 8.39 8.14
C THR A 29 -9.41 9.62 8.92
N SER A 30 -10.39 9.49 9.81
CA SER A 30 -10.98 10.62 10.56
C SER A 30 -10.03 11.25 11.59
N ARG A 31 -9.02 10.52 12.07
CA ARG A 31 -7.99 10.99 13.01
C ARG A 31 -6.57 10.92 12.44
N ASN A 32 -6.46 10.61 11.15
CA ASN A 32 -5.17 10.44 10.52
C ASN A 32 -4.63 11.80 10.09
N VAL A 33 -3.63 12.29 10.81
CA VAL A 33 -2.94 13.56 10.51
C VAL A 33 -1.86 13.38 9.45
N HIS A 34 -1.54 12.15 9.07
CA HIS A 34 -0.49 11.85 8.12
C HIS A 34 -0.98 12.06 6.69
N LYS A 35 -0.15 12.76 5.91
CA LYS A 35 -0.38 13.05 4.49
C LYS A 35 0.43 12.09 3.63
N HIS A 36 -0.01 11.90 2.40
CA HIS A 36 0.70 11.14 1.38
C HIS A 36 1.85 11.98 0.81
N ALA A 37 2.92 12.13 1.57
CA ALA A 37 4.21 12.63 1.09
C ALA A 37 4.99 11.53 0.35
N ALA A 38 6.11 11.90 -0.28
CA ALA A 38 7.06 10.90 -0.78
C ALA A 38 7.47 9.92 0.33
N GLY A 39 7.48 8.63 0.00
CA GLY A 39 7.76 7.53 0.92
C GLY A 39 6.63 7.13 1.84
N SER A 40 5.46 7.79 1.77
CA SER A 40 4.33 7.40 2.62
C SER A 40 3.86 5.99 2.29
N LEU A 41 3.71 5.16 3.32
CA LEU A 41 3.16 3.82 3.28
C LEU A 41 1.69 3.88 3.73
N SER A 42 0.79 3.47 2.86
CA SER A 42 -0.64 3.65 3.05
C SER A 42 -1.45 2.44 2.60
N MET A 43 -2.60 2.23 3.23
CA MET A 43 -3.45 1.06 3.01
C MET A 43 -4.30 1.25 1.74
N ALA A 44 -4.21 0.29 0.82
CA ALA A 44 -5.12 0.20 -0.31
C ALA A 44 -6.44 -0.44 0.14
N HIS A 45 -7.55 0.09 -0.37
CA HIS A 45 -8.89 -0.40 -0.10
C HIS A 45 -9.78 -0.18 -1.32
N ALA A 46 -10.86 -0.95 -1.44
CA ALA A 46 -11.84 -0.88 -2.51
C ALA A 46 -13.11 -0.09 -2.11
N GLY A 47 -13.01 0.76 -1.09
CA GLY A 47 -14.13 1.44 -0.44
C GLY A 47 -13.97 1.50 1.08
N LYS A 48 -14.84 2.28 1.74
CA LYS A 48 -14.82 2.47 3.19
C LYS A 48 -14.83 1.13 3.92
N ASP A 49 -13.90 0.94 4.87
CA ASP A 49 -13.77 -0.24 5.72
C ASP A 49 -13.47 -1.55 4.96
N THR A 50 -12.78 -1.44 3.82
CA THR A 50 -12.34 -2.61 3.01
C THR A 50 -10.83 -2.75 2.91
N GLY A 51 -10.08 -2.10 3.81
CA GLY A 51 -8.64 -2.33 3.93
C GLY A 51 -8.36 -3.80 4.23
N GLY A 52 -7.21 -4.30 3.78
CA GLY A 52 -6.84 -5.70 3.97
C GLY A 52 -5.34 -5.86 4.09
N SER A 53 -4.71 -6.48 3.10
CA SER A 53 -3.26 -6.69 3.03
C SER A 53 -2.56 -5.84 1.98
N GLN A 54 -3.33 -5.20 1.10
CA GLN A 54 -2.76 -4.40 0.02
C GLN A 54 -2.34 -3.03 0.54
N PHE A 55 -1.15 -2.60 0.15
CA PHE A 55 -0.59 -1.32 0.55
C PHE A 55 0.10 -0.67 -0.64
N PHE A 56 0.36 0.63 -0.53
CA PHE A 56 1.13 1.36 -1.53
C PHE A 56 2.15 2.27 -0.87
N ILE A 57 3.23 2.53 -1.62
CA ILE A 57 4.29 3.47 -1.27
C ILE A 57 4.32 4.57 -2.32
N CYS A 58 4.24 5.83 -1.87
CA CYS A 58 4.26 7.01 -2.72
C CYS A 58 5.69 7.32 -3.19
N HIS A 59 5.91 7.53 -4.49
CA HIS A 59 7.18 8.04 -5.02
C HIS A 59 7.33 9.55 -4.85
N ALA A 60 6.20 10.25 -4.91
CA ALA A 60 6.08 11.69 -4.80
C ALA A 60 4.84 12.03 -3.96
N PRO A 61 4.69 13.27 -3.47
CA PRO A 61 3.49 13.67 -2.74
C PRO A 61 2.21 13.44 -3.57
N GLN A 62 1.15 12.90 -2.96
CA GLN A 62 -0.14 12.61 -3.58
C GLN A 62 -1.30 13.22 -2.74
N PRO A 63 -1.49 14.55 -2.75
CA PRO A 63 -2.46 15.21 -1.86
C PRO A 63 -3.91 14.78 -2.05
N HIS A 64 -4.26 14.27 -3.24
CA HIS A 64 -5.62 13.82 -3.54
C HIS A 64 -6.04 12.52 -2.81
N LEU A 65 -5.08 11.83 -2.19
CA LEU A 65 -5.28 10.63 -1.37
C LEU A 65 -5.42 10.95 0.13
N ASP A 66 -5.08 12.17 0.54
CA ASP A 66 -5.13 12.60 1.94
C ASP A 66 -6.55 12.51 2.50
N GLY A 67 -6.69 11.90 3.67
CA GLY A 67 -7.98 11.64 4.32
C GLY A 67 -8.84 10.58 3.63
N LYS A 68 -8.42 10.02 2.49
CA LYS A 68 -9.10 8.91 1.81
C LYS A 68 -8.47 7.56 2.10
N HIS A 69 -7.15 7.52 2.21
CA HIS A 69 -6.40 6.32 2.56
C HIS A 69 -5.68 6.50 3.89
N THR A 70 -5.60 5.43 4.67
CA THR A 70 -4.92 5.43 5.96
C THR A 70 -3.42 5.28 5.73
N VAL A 71 -2.69 6.38 5.92
CA VAL A 71 -1.23 6.35 6.03
C VAL A 71 -0.87 5.80 7.40
N PHE A 72 -0.03 4.75 7.43
CA PHE A 72 0.36 4.06 8.68
C PHE A 72 1.88 3.91 8.81
N GLY A 73 2.65 4.41 7.85
CA GLY A 73 4.11 4.42 7.93
C GLY A 73 4.73 5.35 6.90
N GLN A 74 6.05 5.51 6.98
CA GLN A 74 6.84 6.27 6.01
C GLN A 74 8.21 5.64 5.85
N VAL A 75 8.72 5.64 4.62
CA VAL A 75 10.09 5.23 4.30
C VAL A 75 11.05 6.21 4.97
N THR A 76 11.87 5.70 5.89
CA THR A 76 12.91 6.48 6.58
C THR A 76 14.24 6.45 5.83
N THR A 77 14.53 5.38 5.11
CA THR A 77 15.77 5.14 4.35
C THR A 77 15.47 4.35 3.08
N GLY A 78 16.16 4.65 1.97
CA GLY A 78 16.02 3.90 0.71
C GLY A 78 14.90 4.38 -0.22
N GLN A 79 14.54 5.68 -0.18
CA GLN A 79 13.54 6.24 -1.10
C GLN A 79 13.98 6.17 -2.57
N ASP A 80 15.28 6.26 -2.83
CA ASP A 80 15.90 6.04 -4.13
C ASP A 80 15.68 4.61 -4.63
N VAL A 81 15.76 3.60 -3.75
CA VAL A 81 15.42 2.21 -4.07
C VAL A 81 13.93 2.09 -4.38
N VAL A 82 13.06 2.70 -3.55
CA VAL A 82 11.62 2.75 -3.82
C VAL A 82 11.35 3.31 -5.21
N ASN A 83 12.03 4.39 -5.59
CA ASN A 83 11.89 5.03 -6.90
C ASN A 83 12.39 4.20 -8.08
N GLN A 84 13.20 3.18 -7.83
CA GLN A 84 13.68 2.25 -8.86
C GLN A 84 12.75 1.04 -9.06
N ILE A 85 11.80 0.80 -8.15
CA ILE A 85 10.88 -0.33 -8.23
C ILE A 85 10.03 -0.23 -9.50
N ARG A 86 9.99 -1.34 -10.25
CA ARG A 86 9.26 -1.47 -11.51
C ARG A 86 8.05 -2.37 -11.33
N LYS A 87 7.19 -2.34 -12.35
CA LYS A 87 6.09 -3.32 -12.46
C LYS A 87 6.71 -4.72 -12.45
N ASP A 88 6.04 -5.64 -11.75
CA ASP A 88 6.39 -7.06 -11.63
C ASP A 88 7.62 -7.36 -10.75
N ASP A 89 8.21 -6.36 -10.08
CA ASP A 89 9.21 -6.60 -9.03
C ASP A 89 8.60 -7.38 -7.85
N GLN A 90 9.32 -8.39 -7.40
CA GLN A 90 8.85 -9.31 -6.36
C GLN A 90 9.32 -8.90 -4.97
N ILE A 91 8.37 -8.87 -4.02
CA ILE A 91 8.70 -8.75 -2.60
C ILE A 91 9.09 -10.13 -2.08
N THR A 92 10.37 -10.33 -1.78
CA THR A 92 10.90 -11.61 -1.30
C THR A 92 10.67 -11.82 0.20
N SER A 93 10.69 -10.76 1.00
CA SER A 93 10.48 -10.82 2.46
C SER A 93 10.03 -9.46 2.99
N ILE A 94 9.11 -9.46 3.97
CA ILE A 94 8.73 -8.31 4.79
C ILE A 94 8.87 -8.72 6.26
N ARG A 95 9.49 -7.87 7.09
CA ARG A 95 9.64 -8.10 8.54
C ARG A 95 9.24 -6.85 9.29
N VAL A 96 8.55 -7.04 10.42
CA VAL A 96 8.25 -6.02 11.41
C VAL A 96 8.82 -6.56 12.73
N ASN A 97 9.69 -5.79 13.38
CA ASN A 97 10.34 -6.15 14.63
C ASN A 97 9.56 -5.61 15.83
#